data_AF-A0A937UBK2-F1
#
_entry.id   AF-A0A937UBK2-F1
#
_cell.length_a   1.000
_cell.length_b   1.000
_cell.length_c   1.000
_cell.angle_alpha   90.00
_cell.angle_beta   90.00
_cell.angle_gamma   90.00
#
_symmetry.space_group_name_H-M   'P 1'
#
loop_
_entity.id
_entity.type
_entity.pdbx_description
1 polymer ?
#
loop_
_entity_poly.entity_id
_entity_poly.type
_entity_poly.pdbx_seq_one_letter_code
_entity_poly.pdbx_strand_id
1 'polypeptide(L)'
;MRRTTWANDVRLHLALASVGNSTLMKQSGKGRVNRARLFLANEVPIASVSAFDKSAFSTFLDQKTIGLSRQLPRPDDGRPNWGAARKVISIFLRMCAMNKDLHTAFNLATVEPLLEVPLDNQIVAKIDQESGSHFSKNFKIKYLSPDLNSDIQGAALRLASRERIYRYELDVLYWNAATLA
;
A
#
# COMPACT_ATOMS: atom_id res chain seq x y z
N MET A 1 -23.47 -17.04 9.62
CA MET A 1 -22.94 -17.65 8.37
C MET A 1 -22.92 -16.71 7.16
N ARG A 2 -23.94 -15.85 6.88
CA ARG A 2 -23.91 -14.91 5.72
C ARG A 2 -22.85 -13.78 5.77
N ARG A 3 -22.43 -13.32 6.96
CA ARG A 3 -21.52 -12.18 7.11
C ARG A 3 -20.04 -12.48 6.77
N THR A 4 -19.58 -13.71 6.93
CA THR A 4 -18.19 -14.08 6.60
C THR A 4 -17.98 -14.19 5.08
N THR A 5 -18.98 -14.72 4.37
CA THR A 5 -19.04 -14.65 2.90
C THR A 5 -19.07 -13.20 2.41
N TRP A 6 -19.86 -12.32 3.05
CA TRP A 6 -19.90 -10.90 2.72
C TRP A 6 -18.53 -10.21 2.88
N ALA A 7 -17.83 -10.41 4.00
CA ALA A 7 -16.51 -9.84 4.21
C ALA A 7 -15.51 -10.30 3.14
N ASN A 8 -15.58 -11.56 2.70
CA ASN A 8 -14.76 -12.02 1.59
C ASN A 8 -15.15 -11.39 0.25
N ASP A 9 -16.43 -11.21 -0.04
CA ASP A 9 -16.89 -10.54 -1.26
C ASP A 9 -16.45 -9.06 -1.30
N VAL A 10 -16.56 -8.36 -0.16
CA VAL A 10 -16.07 -6.98 -0.03
C VAL A 10 -14.55 -6.92 -0.21
N ARG A 11 -13.80 -7.87 0.38
CA ARG A 11 -12.34 -7.96 0.18
C ARG A 11 -12.00 -8.12 -1.31
N LEU A 12 -12.69 -9.01 -2.01
CA LEU A 12 -12.51 -9.22 -3.45
C LEU A 12 -12.84 -7.95 -4.24
N HIS A 13 -13.93 -7.26 -3.91
CA HIS A 13 -14.29 -5.99 -4.52
C HIS A 13 -13.19 -4.92 -4.32
N LEU A 14 -12.62 -4.81 -3.12
CA LEU A 14 -11.53 -3.86 -2.84
C LEU A 14 -10.23 -4.25 -3.54
N ALA A 15 -9.95 -5.54 -3.75
CA ALA A 15 -8.80 -5.97 -4.56
C ALA A 15 -8.92 -5.47 -6.01
N LEU A 16 -10.14 -5.43 -6.56
CA LEU A 16 -10.41 -4.84 -7.88
C LEU A 16 -10.31 -3.30 -7.87
N ALA A 17 -10.92 -2.67 -6.86
CA ALA A 17 -11.03 -1.21 -6.76
C ALA A 17 -9.69 -0.52 -6.45
N SER A 18 -8.82 -1.15 -5.67
CA SER A 18 -7.50 -0.60 -5.27
C SER A 18 -6.52 -0.39 -6.43
N VAL A 19 -6.74 -1.06 -7.56
CA VAL A 19 -5.84 -0.98 -8.71
C VAL A 19 -6.60 -0.44 -9.92
N GLY A 20 -6.43 0.85 -10.20
CA GLY A 20 -6.86 1.49 -11.43
C GLY A 20 -5.74 1.61 -12.46
N ASN A 21 -6.06 2.17 -13.63
CA ASN A 21 -5.06 2.48 -14.65
C ASN A 21 -4.01 3.47 -14.14
N SER A 22 -4.44 4.47 -13.35
CA SER A 22 -3.58 5.49 -12.73
C SER A 22 -2.60 4.89 -11.72
N THR A 23 -3.02 3.88 -10.93
CA THR A 23 -2.20 3.21 -9.92
C THR A 23 -0.90 2.64 -10.50
N LEU A 24 -0.97 2.08 -11.71
CA LEU A 24 0.14 1.40 -12.37
C LEU A 24 0.55 2.05 -13.70
N MET A 25 0.11 3.28 -13.98
CA MET A 25 0.41 3.94 -15.24
C MET A 25 1.93 4.08 -15.43
N LYS A 26 2.44 3.59 -16.57
CA LYS A 26 3.87 3.54 -16.91
C LYS A 26 4.75 2.75 -15.91
N GLN A 27 4.15 1.93 -15.03
CA GLN A 27 4.89 1.12 -14.06
C GLN A 27 5.17 -0.31 -14.53
N SER A 28 4.41 -0.81 -15.51
CA SER A 28 4.61 -2.14 -16.11
C SER A 28 3.93 -2.20 -17.49
N GLY A 29 4.08 -3.34 -18.18
CA GLY A 29 3.52 -3.59 -19.51
C GLY A 29 2.00 -3.79 -19.55
N LYS A 30 1.50 -4.27 -20.70
CA LYS A 30 0.08 -4.62 -20.88
C LYS A 30 -0.36 -5.70 -19.87
N GLY A 31 -1.62 -5.62 -19.45
CA GLY A 31 -2.22 -6.56 -18.48
C GLY A 31 -1.83 -6.35 -17.01
N ARG A 32 -0.99 -5.35 -16.69
CA ARG A 32 -0.50 -5.09 -15.32
C ARG A 32 -1.59 -4.93 -14.26
N VAL A 33 -2.69 -4.25 -14.61
CA VAL A 33 -3.82 -4.02 -13.70
C VAL A 33 -4.49 -5.35 -13.35
N ASN A 34 -4.77 -6.18 -14.36
CA ASN A 34 -5.40 -7.49 -14.12
C ASN A 34 -4.51 -8.42 -13.29
N ARG A 35 -3.20 -8.47 -13.58
CA ARG A 35 -2.24 -9.26 -12.79
C ARG A 35 -2.20 -8.83 -11.32
N ALA A 36 -2.12 -7.53 -11.07
CA ALA A 36 -2.14 -7.00 -9.71
C ALA A 36 -3.46 -7.33 -8.98
N ARG A 37 -4.61 -7.13 -9.63
CA ARG A 37 -5.93 -7.46 -9.06
C ARG A 37 -6.05 -8.93 -8.70
N LEU A 38 -5.67 -9.83 -9.60
CA LEU A 38 -5.69 -11.28 -9.37
C LEU A 38 -4.76 -11.67 -8.23
N PHE A 39 -3.56 -11.08 -8.18
CA PHE A 39 -2.63 -11.30 -7.07
C PHE A 39 -3.24 -10.87 -5.73
N LEU A 40 -3.80 -9.66 -5.62
CA LEU A 40 -4.44 -9.20 -4.38
C LEU A 40 -5.62 -10.09 -3.97
N ALA A 41 -6.43 -10.51 -4.94
CA ALA A 41 -7.60 -11.35 -4.70
C ALA A 41 -7.22 -12.74 -4.14
N ASN A 42 -6.13 -13.33 -4.64
CA ASN A 42 -5.78 -14.73 -4.38
C ASN A 42 -4.66 -14.90 -3.35
N GLU A 43 -3.69 -13.98 -3.32
CA GLU A 43 -2.43 -14.17 -2.60
C GLU A 43 -2.33 -13.34 -1.31
N VAL A 44 -3.25 -12.41 -1.05
CA VAL A 44 -3.22 -11.54 0.13
C VAL A 44 -4.34 -11.91 1.12
N PRO A 45 -4.07 -12.83 2.08
CA PRO A 45 -5.05 -13.28 3.06
C PRO A 45 -5.24 -12.27 4.19
N ILE A 46 -6.20 -11.35 4.04
CA ILE A 46 -6.50 -10.32 5.06
C ILE A 46 -6.97 -10.94 6.38
N ALA A 47 -7.59 -12.12 6.36
CA ALA A 47 -8.06 -12.78 7.58
C ALA A 47 -6.92 -13.23 8.51
N SER A 48 -5.70 -13.46 8.00
CA SER A 48 -4.58 -13.93 8.82
C SER A 48 -3.69 -12.81 9.36
N VAL A 49 -3.73 -11.62 8.75
CA VAL A 49 -2.82 -10.52 9.16
C VAL A 49 -3.12 -10.00 10.56
N SER A 50 -4.35 -10.11 11.05
CA SER A 50 -4.72 -9.61 12.39
C SER A 50 -3.99 -10.29 13.55
N ALA A 51 -3.41 -11.47 13.32
CA ALA A 51 -2.61 -12.22 14.29
C ALA A 51 -1.12 -11.86 14.24
N PHE A 52 -0.68 -11.02 13.31
CA PHE A 52 0.74 -10.71 13.13
C PHE A 52 1.20 -9.64 14.11
N ASP A 53 2.35 -9.89 14.72
CA ASP A 53 3.15 -8.83 15.32
C ASP A 53 3.89 -8.02 14.23
N LYS A 54 4.65 -7.01 14.65
CA LYS A 54 5.42 -6.15 13.75
C LYS A 54 6.38 -6.93 12.84
N SER A 55 7.05 -7.96 13.36
CA SER A 55 8.05 -8.72 12.62
C SER A 55 7.38 -9.63 11.58
N ALA A 56 6.34 -10.35 11.99
CA ALA A 56 5.54 -11.20 11.13
C ALA A 56 4.87 -10.39 10.02
N PHE A 57 4.32 -9.22 10.34
CA PHE A 57 3.71 -8.33 9.36
C PHE A 57 4.73 -7.80 8.34
N SER A 58 5.92 -7.40 8.80
CA SER A 58 7.00 -6.96 7.90
C SER A 58 7.40 -8.08 6.93
N THR A 59 7.61 -9.30 7.44
CA THR A 59 7.97 -10.46 6.63
C THR A 59 6.88 -10.79 5.62
N PHE A 60 5.62 -10.77 6.04
CA PHE A 60 4.47 -10.94 5.16
C PHE A 60 4.48 -9.91 4.03
N LEU A 61 4.64 -8.63 4.37
CA LEU A 61 4.58 -7.56 3.38
C LEU A 61 5.73 -7.66 2.38
N ASP A 62 6.92 -8.07 2.82
CA ASP A 62 8.08 -8.27 1.94
C ASP A 62 7.87 -9.46 1.00
N GLN A 63 7.39 -10.60 1.52
CA GLN A 63 7.08 -11.77 0.70
C GLN A 63 6.05 -11.46 -0.38
N LYS A 64 4.95 -10.77 -0.02
CA LYS A 64 3.91 -10.41 -0.98
C LYS A 64 4.40 -9.37 -2.00
N THR A 65 5.22 -8.41 -1.57
CA THR A 65 5.85 -7.46 -2.50
C THR A 65 6.77 -8.16 -3.50
N ILE A 66 7.61 -9.10 -3.04
CA ILE A 66 8.48 -9.88 -3.93
C ILE A 66 7.63 -10.68 -4.93
N GLY A 67 6.58 -11.37 -4.46
CA GLY A 67 5.67 -12.13 -5.31
C GLY A 67 5.02 -11.28 -6.40
N LEU A 68 4.42 -10.14 -6.03
CA LEU A 68 3.76 -9.26 -6.98
C LEU A 68 4.75 -8.55 -7.91
N SER A 69 5.93 -8.16 -7.42
CA SER A 69 6.94 -7.43 -8.22
C SER A 69 7.36 -8.20 -9.46
N ARG A 70 7.43 -9.54 -9.37
CA ARG A 70 7.73 -10.44 -10.49
C ARG A 70 6.65 -10.44 -11.56
N GLN A 71 5.41 -10.16 -11.19
CA GLN A 71 4.27 -10.03 -12.11
C GLN A 71 4.13 -8.60 -12.69
N LEU A 72 4.90 -7.66 -12.17
CA LEU A 72 4.93 -6.27 -12.61
C LEU A 72 6.34 -5.91 -13.12
N PRO A 73 6.81 -6.52 -14.22
CA PRO A 73 8.12 -6.17 -14.77
C PRO A 73 8.12 -4.71 -15.21
N ARG A 74 9.23 -4.03 -14.95
CA ARG A 74 9.46 -2.65 -15.37
C ARG A 74 9.48 -2.54 -16.90
N PRO A 75 8.90 -1.48 -17.48
CA PRO A 75 8.81 -1.34 -18.94
C PRO A 75 10.16 -1.09 -19.62
N ASP A 76 11.16 -0.57 -18.90
CA ASP A 76 12.47 -0.19 -19.43
C ASP A 76 13.50 -1.32 -19.46
N ASP A 77 13.54 -2.17 -18.43
CA ASP A 77 14.57 -3.20 -18.28
C ASP A 77 14.01 -4.59 -17.94
N GLY A 78 12.68 -4.74 -17.88
CA GLY A 78 12.00 -6.00 -17.60
C GLY A 78 12.18 -6.52 -16.17
N ARG A 79 12.97 -5.85 -15.31
CA ARG A 79 13.24 -6.32 -13.94
C ARG A 79 11.99 -6.19 -13.06
N PRO A 80 11.87 -6.97 -11.98
CA PRO A 80 10.75 -6.86 -11.04
C PRO A 80 10.58 -5.42 -10.49
N ASN A 81 9.35 -4.90 -10.52
CA ASN A 81 9.06 -3.56 -10.01
C ASN A 81 8.60 -3.63 -8.54
N TRP A 82 9.58 -3.64 -7.63
CA TRP A 82 9.36 -3.72 -6.19
C TRP A 82 8.48 -2.58 -5.68
N GLY A 83 8.76 -1.33 -6.07
CA GLY A 83 8.00 -0.18 -5.58
C GLY A 83 6.56 -0.16 -6.05
N ALA A 84 6.29 -0.50 -7.32
CA ALA A 84 4.91 -0.61 -7.80
C ALA A 84 4.13 -1.70 -7.06
N ALA A 85 4.78 -2.83 -6.76
CA ALA A 85 4.17 -3.90 -5.97
C ALA A 85 3.89 -3.44 -4.53
N ARG A 86 4.85 -2.81 -3.84
CA ARG A 86 4.68 -2.32 -2.47
C ARG A 86 3.55 -1.30 -2.39
N LYS A 87 3.52 -0.31 -3.31
CA LYS A 87 2.43 0.68 -3.39
C LYS A 87 1.07 0.00 -3.54
N VAL A 88 0.93 -0.92 -4.50
CA VAL A 88 -0.34 -1.61 -4.76
C VAL A 88 -0.84 -2.35 -3.51
N ILE A 89 0.05 -3.08 -2.83
CA ILE A 89 -0.31 -3.82 -1.62
C ILE A 89 -0.70 -2.84 -0.50
N SER A 90 0.05 -1.75 -0.30
CA SER A 90 -0.28 -0.75 0.71
C SER A 90 -1.64 -0.07 0.45
N ILE A 91 -1.99 0.24 -0.81
CA ILE A 91 -3.33 0.77 -1.16
C ILE A 91 -4.40 -0.24 -0.76
N PHE A 92 -4.23 -1.51 -1.15
CA PHE A 92 -5.20 -2.55 -0.85
C PHE A 92 -5.39 -2.74 0.66
N LEU A 93 -4.31 -2.85 1.44
CA LEU A 93 -4.37 -3.00 2.89
C LEU A 93 -5.03 -1.80 3.56
N ARG A 94 -4.70 -0.57 3.13
CA ARG A 94 -5.37 0.65 3.57
C ARG A 94 -6.88 0.59 3.32
N MET A 95 -7.30 0.26 2.10
CA MET A 95 -8.72 0.18 1.77
C MET A 95 -9.44 -0.87 2.61
N CYS A 96 -8.78 -2.00 2.88
CA CYS A 96 -9.33 -3.03 3.75
C CYS A 96 -9.48 -2.55 5.20
N ALA A 97 -8.46 -1.89 5.76
CA ALA A 97 -8.51 -1.38 7.13
C ALA A 97 -9.57 -0.29 7.30
N MET A 98 -9.72 0.62 6.33
CA MET A 98 -10.74 1.67 6.40
C MET A 98 -12.17 1.17 6.14
N ASN A 99 -12.33 -0.05 5.61
CA ASN A 99 -13.66 -0.60 5.36
C ASN A 99 -14.23 -1.21 6.63
N LYS A 100 -15.32 -0.63 7.15
CA LYS A 100 -15.97 -1.06 8.41
C LYS A 100 -16.27 -2.56 8.48
N ASP A 101 -16.76 -3.15 7.40
CA ASP A 101 -17.14 -4.56 7.38
C ASP A 101 -15.92 -5.46 7.50
N LEU A 102 -14.83 -5.13 6.81
CA LEU A 102 -13.58 -5.89 6.89
C LEU A 102 -12.83 -5.65 8.19
N HIS A 103 -12.80 -4.39 8.65
CA HIS A 103 -12.17 -3.99 9.90
C HIS A 103 -12.73 -4.80 11.07
N THR A 104 -14.05 -4.93 11.14
CA THR A 104 -14.73 -5.74 12.17
C THR A 104 -14.55 -7.24 11.92
N ALA A 105 -14.81 -7.71 10.70
CA ALA A 105 -14.83 -9.15 10.41
C ALA A 105 -13.45 -9.81 10.52
N PHE A 106 -12.38 -9.07 10.24
CA PHE A 106 -11.00 -9.54 10.28
C PHE A 106 -10.16 -8.89 11.38
N ASN A 107 -10.78 -8.17 12.33
CA ASN A 107 -10.11 -7.52 13.46
C ASN A 107 -8.87 -6.71 13.05
N LEU A 108 -9.02 -5.83 12.07
CA LEU A 108 -7.87 -5.13 11.47
C LEU A 108 -7.27 -4.03 12.36
N ALA A 109 -7.97 -3.64 13.44
CA ALA A 109 -7.47 -2.70 14.44
C ALA A 109 -6.07 -3.05 14.97
N THR A 110 -5.75 -4.35 15.05
CA THR A 110 -4.45 -4.82 15.55
C THR A 110 -3.29 -4.54 14.61
N VAL A 111 -3.55 -4.37 13.31
CA VAL A 111 -2.52 -4.15 12.28
C VAL A 111 -2.48 -2.73 11.74
N GLU A 112 -3.49 -1.90 12.00
CA GLU A 112 -3.51 -0.49 11.61
C GLU A 112 -2.23 0.28 11.96
N PRO A 113 -1.63 0.12 13.16
CA PRO A 113 -0.36 0.78 13.50
C PRO A 113 0.83 0.34 12.63
N LEU A 114 0.71 -0.81 11.97
CA LEU A 114 1.78 -1.42 11.16
C LEU A 114 1.66 -1.04 9.68
N LEU A 115 0.49 -0.60 9.22
CA LEU A 115 0.25 -0.32 7.81
C LEU A 115 1.16 0.80 7.29
N GLU A 116 1.63 0.63 6.06
CA GLU A 116 2.43 1.61 5.35
C GLU A 116 1.56 2.61 4.61
N VAL A 117 2.03 3.86 4.51
CA VAL A 117 1.42 4.83 3.60
C VAL A 117 1.76 4.42 2.16
N PRO A 118 0.80 4.38 1.22
CA PRO A 118 1.11 4.11 -0.18
C PRO A 118 1.97 5.23 -0.78
N LEU A 119 3.22 4.92 -1.15
CA LEU A 119 4.12 5.96 -1.65
C LEU A 119 3.86 6.30 -3.12
N ASP A 120 3.79 7.59 -3.39
CA ASP A 120 3.98 8.19 -4.71
C ASP A 120 4.55 9.60 -4.64
N ASN A 121 4.73 10.21 -5.79
CA ASN A 121 5.41 11.51 -5.89
C ASN A 121 4.69 12.58 -5.05
N GLN A 122 3.36 12.55 -4.95
CA GLN A 122 2.61 13.55 -4.19
C GLN A 122 2.78 13.32 -2.69
N ILE A 123 2.63 12.07 -2.24
CA ILE A 123 2.84 11.69 -0.83
C ILE A 123 4.26 12.01 -0.38
N VAL A 124 5.27 11.64 -1.17
CA VAL A 124 6.68 11.89 -0.84
C VAL A 124 6.99 13.39 -0.81
N ALA A 125 6.44 14.18 -1.73
CA ALA A 125 6.62 15.62 -1.71
C ALA A 125 6.01 16.27 -0.46
N LYS A 126 4.85 15.78 0.00
CA LYS A 126 4.23 16.26 1.25
C LYS A 126 5.03 15.86 2.49
N ILE A 127 5.53 14.64 2.54
CA ILE A 127 6.45 14.20 3.61
C ILE A 127 7.69 15.09 3.65
N ASP A 128 8.30 15.40 2.49
CA ASP A 128 9.45 16.32 2.41
C ASP A 128 9.10 17.72 2.94
N GLN A 129 7.95 18.26 2.53
CA GLN A 129 7.48 19.58 2.96
C GLN A 129 7.33 19.66 4.49
N GLU A 130 6.76 18.65 5.13
CA GLU A 130 6.43 18.68 6.56
C GLU A 130 7.57 18.22 7.47
N SER A 131 8.44 17.33 6.99
CA SER A 131 9.57 16.82 7.77
C SER A 131 10.90 17.52 7.49
N GLY A 132 10.98 18.36 6.45
CA GLY A 132 12.22 19.00 6.01
C GLY A 132 13.18 18.04 5.31
N SER A 133 12.73 16.84 4.93
CA SER A 133 13.52 15.87 4.16
C SER A 133 13.60 16.24 2.67
N HIS A 134 14.38 15.45 1.92
CA HIS A 134 14.59 15.64 0.49
C HIS A 134 14.51 14.31 -0.29
N PHE A 135 13.63 13.40 0.12
CA PHE A 135 13.45 12.10 -0.52
C PHE A 135 12.97 12.22 -1.97
N SER A 136 12.14 13.23 -2.26
CA SER A 136 11.56 13.48 -3.59
C SER A 136 12.62 13.64 -4.69
N LYS A 137 13.81 14.13 -4.36
CA LYS A 137 14.92 14.30 -5.32
C LYS A 137 15.33 12.98 -5.98
N ASN A 138 15.29 11.89 -5.22
CA ASN A 138 15.71 10.56 -5.66
C ASN A 138 14.52 9.59 -5.84
N PHE A 139 13.31 10.04 -5.51
CA PHE A 139 12.15 9.17 -5.53
C PHE A 139 11.59 8.97 -6.94
N LYS A 140 11.57 7.70 -7.36
CA LYS A 140 10.75 7.22 -8.47
C LYS A 140 10.19 5.87 -8.05
N ILE A 141 8.87 5.73 -8.03
CA ILE A 141 8.23 4.48 -7.57
C ILE A 141 8.78 3.24 -8.29
N LYS A 142 9.08 3.35 -9.59
CA LYS A 142 9.67 2.29 -10.40
C LYS A 142 11.05 1.80 -9.92
N TYR A 143 11.82 2.68 -9.27
CA TYR A 143 13.17 2.40 -8.77
C TYR A 143 13.27 2.47 -7.25
N LEU A 144 12.13 2.43 -6.55
CA LEU A 144 12.10 2.44 -5.10
C LEU A 144 12.81 1.20 -4.56
N SER A 145 13.82 1.41 -3.71
CA SER A 145 14.49 0.36 -2.95
C SER A 145 13.79 0.14 -1.60
N PRO A 146 13.97 -1.04 -0.98
CA PRO A 146 13.50 -1.30 0.38
C PRO A 146 14.02 -0.27 1.39
N ASP A 147 15.30 0.11 1.30
CA ASP A 147 15.91 1.07 2.22
C ASP A 147 15.28 2.46 2.09
N LEU A 148 15.13 2.97 0.86
CA LEU A 148 14.50 4.27 0.63
C LEU A 148 13.02 4.24 1.06
N ASN A 149 12.31 3.13 0.84
CA ASN A 149 10.96 2.96 1.36
C ASN A 149 10.96 3.03 2.89
N SER A 150 11.86 2.32 3.56
CA SER A 150 11.98 2.31 5.03
C SER A 150 12.22 3.72 5.58
N ASP A 151 13.12 4.50 4.98
CA ASP A 151 13.41 5.87 5.39
C ASP A 151 12.18 6.79 5.28
N ILE A 152 11.48 6.72 4.14
CA ILE A 152 10.26 7.51 3.91
C ILE A 152 9.14 7.06 4.85
N GLN A 153 8.95 5.75 5.05
CA GLN A 153 7.93 5.21 5.97
C GLN A 153 8.23 5.56 7.43
N GLY A 154 9.51 5.71 7.79
CA GLY A 154 9.94 6.20 9.10
C GLY A 154 9.62 7.67 9.31
N ALA A 155 9.83 8.51 8.29
CA ALA A 155 9.41 9.92 8.31
C ALA A 155 7.88 10.05 8.40
N ALA A 156 7.14 9.29 7.58
CA ALA A 156 5.69 9.24 7.61
C ALA A 156 5.16 8.81 8.99
N LEU A 157 5.77 7.81 9.63
CA LEU A 157 5.38 7.39 10.98
C LEU A 157 5.50 8.52 12.02
N ARG A 158 6.59 9.29 11.95
CA ARG A 158 6.80 10.43 12.85
C ARG A 158 5.77 11.53 12.63
N LEU A 159 5.47 11.85 11.37
CA LEU A 159 4.43 12.84 11.03
C LEU A 159 3.06 12.40 11.51
N ALA A 160 2.65 11.16 11.20
CA ALA A 160 1.37 10.59 11.65
C ALA A 160 1.23 10.59 13.18
N SER A 161 2.32 10.30 13.90
CA SER A 161 2.34 10.33 15.37
C SER A 161 2.09 11.73 15.94
N ARG A 162 2.58 12.79 15.28
CA ARG A 162 2.33 14.18 15.69
C ARG A 162 0.86 14.57 15.50
N GLU A 163 0.27 14.09 14.42
CA GLU A 163 -1.16 14.28 14.07
C GLU A 163 -2.10 13.32 14.81
N ARG A 164 -1.56 12.39 15.63
CA ARG A 164 -2.32 11.36 16.37
C ARG A 164 -3.20 10.47 15.48
N ILE A 165 -2.68 10.13 14.31
CA ILE A 165 -3.28 9.21 13.34
C ILE A 165 -2.33 8.07 13.02
N TYR A 166 -2.83 7.03 12.35
CA TYR A 166 -2.00 5.97 11.79
C TYR A 166 -1.29 6.42 10.52
N ARG A 167 -0.11 5.84 10.28
CA ARG A 167 0.75 6.20 9.14
C ARG A 167 0.03 6.14 7.81
N TYR A 168 -0.80 5.12 7.59
CA TYR A 168 -1.52 4.94 6.32
C TYR A 168 -2.58 6.03 6.07
N GLU A 169 -3.06 6.70 7.13
CA GLU A 169 -4.11 7.73 7.03
C GLU A 169 -3.58 9.05 6.45
N LEU A 170 -2.25 9.26 6.46
CA LEU A 170 -1.61 10.37 5.76
C LEU A 170 -1.96 10.41 4.26
N ASP A 171 -2.21 9.25 3.65
CA ASP A 171 -2.66 9.15 2.26
C ASP A 171 -3.96 9.93 2.02
N VAL A 172 -4.93 9.82 2.94
CA VAL A 172 -6.21 10.54 2.85
C VAL A 172 -5.98 12.04 3.00
N LEU A 173 -5.23 12.43 4.02
CA LEU A 173 -5.00 13.85 4.33
C LEU A 173 -4.30 14.56 3.17
N TYR A 174 -3.22 13.97 2.67
CA TYR A 174 -2.41 14.57 1.62
C TYR A 174 -3.12 14.53 0.27
N TRP A 175 -3.88 13.48 -0.04
CA TRP A 175 -4.65 13.42 -1.28
C TRP A 175 -5.79 14.45 -1.31
N ASN A 176 -6.53 14.60 -0.21
CA ASN A 176 -7.57 15.62 -0.10
C ASN A 176 -6.99 17.02 -0.22
N ALA A 177 -5.89 17.31 0.47
CA ALA A 177 -5.21 18.60 0.39
C ALA A 177 -4.70 18.92 -1.02
N ALA A 178 -4.31 17.91 -1.81
CA ALA A 178 -3.86 18.11 -3.18
C ALA A 178 -5.01 18.24 -4.19
N THR A 179 -6.18 17.66 -3.89
CA THR A 179 -7.31 17.58 -4.83
C THR A 179 -8.35 18.69 -4.61
N LEU A 180 -8.47 19.18 -3.37
CA LEU A 180 -9.47 20.18 -2.98
C LEU A 180 -8.87 21.58 -2.72
N ALA A 181 -7.57 21.75 -2.87
CA ALA A 181 -6.90 23.06 -2.84
C ALA A 181 -6.92 23.72 -4.23
#